data_AF-A0A1F8Q347-F1
#
_entry.id   AF-A0A1F8Q347-F1
#
_cell.length_a   1.000
_cell.length_b   1.000
_cell.length_c   1.000
_cell.angle_alpha   90.00
_cell.angle_beta   90.00
_cell.angle_gamma   90.00
#
_symmetry.space_group_name_H-M   'P 1'
#
loop_
_entity.id
_entity.type
_entity.pdbx_description
1 polymer ?
#
loop_
_entity_poly.entity_id
_entity_poly.type
_entity_poly.pdbx_seq_one_letter_code
_entity_poly.pdbx_strand_id
1 'polypeptide(L)'
;MDRPKSVMGDTIAGTLALAARLEGEGQYNIAKLLRAGAASAINRAAFKLVLPADKAQLSGEIMRAIGALSILEADKSLLAALQHGAAAMAEERLPLIDVTPNPYVCRTCGFIVLVKPAAACPGCSAHPSTFQTFLPVYWLEAFDPFQALEHLGLTPQVVSGYLDGLSEDAVTRQPSDGGWSIYQILLHLRDAQFLLNFRLGLMLEQEKPMLESQAVFEWADKEAENPSNPAAVFESYRQSRQQTLARLEGLPLKDWWRMGLHQEFGTVTILQQASYFAAHELTHLPQLAKLRL
;
A
#
# COMPACT_ATOMS: atom_id res chain seq x y z
N MET A 1 24.19 -5.51 20.52
CA MET A 1 24.70 -6.83 20.13
C MET A 1 24.57 -6.93 18.61
N ASP A 2 25.58 -6.44 17.89
CA ASP A 2 25.65 -6.55 16.43
C ASP A 2 25.97 -7.99 16.08
N ARG A 3 24.97 -8.73 15.57
CA ARG A 3 25.26 -9.97 14.86
C ARG A 3 25.94 -9.59 13.53
N PRO A 4 27.03 -10.27 13.13
CA PRO A 4 27.65 -10.02 11.83
C PRO A 4 26.59 -10.15 10.74
N LYS A 5 26.53 -9.21 9.78
CA LYS A 5 25.52 -9.20 8.70
C LYS A 5 25.45 -10.53 7.92
N SER A 6 26.55 -11.30 7.85
CA SER A 6 26.57 -12.64 7.26
C SER A 6 25.66 -13.63 8.01
N VAL A 7 25.61 -13.57 9.35
CA VAL A 7 24.81 -14.49 10.17
C VAL A 7 23.32 -14.31 9.92
N MET A 8 22.84 -13.08 9.73
CA MET A 8 21.41 -12.86 9.49
C MET A 8 20.98 -13.41 8.13
N GLY A 9 21.75 -13.15 7.07
CA GLY A 9 21.47 -13.69 5.73
C GLY A 9 21.39 -15.21 5.73
N ASP A 10 22.42 -15.86 6.24
CA ASP A 10 22.50 -17.34 6.30
C ASP A 10 21.38 -17.94 7.16
N THR A 11 21.07 -17.31 8.30
CA THR A 11 19.98 -17.77 9.19
C THR A 11 18.62 -17.68 8.48
N ILE A 12 18.34 -16.58 7.78
CA ILE A 12 17.08 -16.39 7.05
C ILE A 12 16.98 -17.39 5.90
N ALA A 13 18.05 -17.52 5.10
CA ALA A 13 18.09 -18.46 3.99
C ALA A 13 17.88 -19.91 4.47
N GLY A 14 18.59 -20.34 5.52
CA GLY A 14 18.43 -21.67 6.12
C GLY A 14 17.04 -21.91 6.68
N THR A 15 16.43 -20.90 7.31
CA THR A 15 15.05 -20.97 7.83
C THR A 15 14.04 -21.18 6.71
N LEU A 16 14.17 -20.42 5.60
CA LEU A 16 13.28 -20.54 4.45
C LEU A 16 13.48 -21.86 3.68
N ALA A 17 14.72 -22.33 3.55
CA ALA A 17 15.02 -23.63 2.95
C ALA A 17 14.41 -24.78 3.75
N LEU A 18 14.53 -24.76 5.08
CA LEU A 18 13.89 -25.75 5.96
C LEU A 18 12.37 -25.69 5.84
N ALA A 19 11.78 -24.49 5.78
CA ALA A 19 10.35 -24.33 5.60
C ALA A 19 9.86 -24.96 4.28
N ALA A 20 10.56 -24.72 3.18
CA ALA A 20 10.23 -25.31 1.87
C ALA A 20 10.34 -26.84 1.90
N ARG A 21 11.41 -27.39 2.51
CA ARG A 21 11.58 -28.83 2.64
C ARG A 21 10.45 -29.47 3.46
N LEU A 22 10.10 -28.87 4.59
CA LEU A 22 9.03 -29.34 5.48
C LEU A 22 7.66 -29.32 4.81
N GLU A 23 7.36 -28.28 4.04
CA GLU A 23 6.13 -28.21 3.24
C GLU A 23 6.04 -29.33 2.20
N GLY A 24 7.14 -29.65 1.52
CA GLY A 24 7.21 -30.78 0.60
C GLY A 24 7.00 -32.15 1.27
N GLU A 25 7.25 -32.24 2.57
CA GLU A 25 7.02 -33.42 3.42
C GLU A 25 5.67 -33.38 4.16
N GLY A 26 4.77 -32.46 3.80
CA GLY A 26 3.45 -32.32 4.40
C GLY A 26 3.42 -31.66 5.78
N GLN A 27 4.55 -31.15 6.28
CA GLN A 27 4.68 -30.48 7.57
C GLN A 27 4.29 -28.99 7.49
N TYR A 28 3.13 -28.71 6.93
CA TYR A 28 2.65 -27.36 6.58
C TYR A 28 2.62 -26.40 7.77
N ASN A 29 2.20 -26.88 8.94
CA ASN A 29 2.08 -26.05 10.14
C ASN A 29 3.43 -25.62 10.71
N ILE A 30 4.49 -26.41 10.53
CA ILE A 30 5.84 -26.01 10.94
C ILE A 30 6.43 -25.08 9.87
N ALA A 31 6.27 -25.42 8.59
CA ALA A 31 6.73 -24.61 7.47
C ALA A 31 6.18 -23.17 7.52
N LYS A 32 4.88 -22.99 7.81
CA LYS A 32 4.28 -21.65 7.92
C LYS A 32 4.87 -20.84 9.09
N LEU A 33 5.17 -21.47 10.22
CA LEU A 33 5.77 -20.79 11.39
C LEU A 33 7.20 -20.34 11.09
N LEU A 34 7.98 -21.15 10.38
CA LEU A 34 9.34 -20.80 9.95
C LEU A 34 9.34 -19.62 8.98
N ARG A 35 8.44 -19.62 7.97
CA ARG A 35 8.26 -18.48 7.06
C ARG A 35 7.87 -17.21 7.81
N ALA A 36 6.93 -17.31 8.76
CA ALA A 36 6.52 -16.18 9.59
C ALA A 36 7.68 -15.66 10.46
N GLY A 37 8.50 -16.55 11.03
CA GLY A 37 9.69 -16.20 11.79
C GLY A 37 10.72 -15.41 10.96
N ALA A 38 10.98 -15.86 9.72
CA ALA A 38 11.86 -15.17 8.78
C ALA A 38 11.32 -13.78 8.43
N ALA A 39 10.05 -13.67 8.03
CA ALA A 39 9.40 -12.40 7.71
C ALA A 39 9.42 -11.43 8.91
N SER A 40 9.12 -11.93 10.11
CA SER A 40 9.15 -11.15 11.35
C SER A 40 10.55 -10.61 11.65
N ALA A 41 11.60 -11.41 11.45
CA ALA A 41 12.98 -10.98 11.65
C ALA A 41 13.40 -9.89 10.65
N ILE A 42 13.01 -10.04 9.37
CA ILE A 42 13.25 -9.03 8.33
C ILE A 42 12.54 -7.72 8.69
N ASN A 43 11.25 -7.77 8.99
CA ASN A 43 10.45 -6.57 9.31
C ASN A 43 10.97 -5.85 10.56
N ARG A 44 11.36 -6.58 11.61
CA ARG A 44 11.97 -5.96 12.80
C ARG A 44 13.33 -5.33 12.53
N ALA A 45 14.11 -5.87 11.60
CA ALA A 45 15.38 -5.27 11.22
C ALA A 45 15.14 -3.99 10.41
N ALA A 46 14.22 -4.05 9.43
CA ALA A 46 13.85 -2.90 8.60
C ALA A 46 13.25 -1.76 9.43
N PHE A 47 12.37 -2.05 10.38
CA PHE A 47 11.72 -1.05 11.25
C PHE A 47 12.71 -0.20 12.06
N LYS A 48 13.91 -0.70 12.33
CA LYS A 48 14.96 0.03 13.07
C LYS A 48 15.76 0.99 12.19
N LEU A 49 15.63 0.88 10.87
CA LEU A 49 16.33 1.73 9.93
C LEU A 49 15.55 3.04 9.77
N VAL A 50 16.26 4.16 9.86
CA VAL A 50 15.69 5.48 9.61
C VAL A 50 16.13 5.90 8.21
N LEU A 51 15.16 6.09 7.32
CA LEU A 51 15.38 6.62 5.98
C LEU A 51 15.00 8.11 5.95
N PRO A 52 15.63 8.90 5.05
CA PRO A 52 15.28 10.30 4.89
C PRO A 52 13.85 10.47 4.35
N ALA A 53 13.18 11.55 4.75
CA ALA A 53 11.86 11.92 4.22
C ALA A 53 11.94 12.70 2.89
N ASP A 54 13.10 13.28 2.60
CA ASP A 54 13.34 14.09 1.39
C ASP A 54 13.45 13.22 0.13
N LYS A 55 12.74 13.61 -0.94
CA LYS A 55 12.67 12.85 -2.20
C LYS A 55 14.04 12.70 -2.88
N ALA A 56 14.89 13.73 -2.86
CA ALA A 56 16.21 13.66 -3.48
C ALA A 56 17.13 12.71 -2.70
N GLN A 57 17.10 12.75 -1.37
CA GLN A 57 17.83 11.81 -0.54
C GLN A 57 17.32 10.37 -0.69
N LEU A 58 16.00 10.17 -0.84
CA LEU A 58 15.39 8.88 -1.14
C LEU A 58 15.86 8.31 -2.49
N SER A 59 15.99 9.14 -3.53
CA SER A 59 16.57 8.70 -4.81
C SER A 59 18.01 8.17 -4.62
N GLY A 60 18.80 8.84 -3.77
CA GLY A 60 20.13 8.36 -3.38
C GLY A 60 20.11 7.00 -2.64
N GLU A 61 19.11 6.74 -1.80
CA GLU A 61 18.92 5.43 -1.16
C GLU A 61 18.56 4.33 -2.16
N ILE A 62 17.74 4.65 -3.18
CA ILE A 62 17.43 3.70 -4.26
C ILE A 62 18.71 3.31 -5.01
N MET A 63 19.58 4.27 -5.31
CA MET A 63 20.87 3.98 -5.96
C MET A 63 21.78 3.11 -5.10
N ARG A 64 21.80 3.32 -3.77
CA ARG A 64 22.50 2.43 -2.84
C ARG A 64 21.90 1.01 -2.85
N ALA A 65 20.57 0.91 -2.86
CA ALA A 65 19.88 -0.37 -2.93
C ALA A 65 20.17 -1.12 -4.24
N ILE A 66 20.21 -0.43 -5.38
CA ILE A 66 20.62 -0.99 -6.68
C ILE A 66 22.02 -1.60 -6.60
N GLY A 67 22.99 -0.88 -6.00
CA GLY A 67 24.34 -1.40 -5.80
C GLY A 67 24.37 -2.66 -4.93
N ALA A 68 23.63 -2.66 -3.82
CA ALA A 68 23.53 -3.82 -2.93
C ALA A 68 22.85 -5.03 -3.62
N LEU A 69 21.76 -4.80 -4.36
CA LEU A 69 21.05 -5.83 -5.11
C LEU A 69 21.90 -6.38 -6.26
N SER A 70 22.73 -5.56 -6.90
CA SER A 70 23.66 -6.02 -7.92
C SER A 70 24.73 -6.95 -7.35
N ILE A 71 25.20 -6.73 -6.12
CA ILE A 71 26.13 -7.66 -5.42
C ILE A 71 25.44 -8.99 -5.13
N LEU A 72 24.12 -8.96 -4.89
CA LEU A 72 23.28 -10.14 -4.71
C LEU A 72 22.80 -10.76 -6.04
N GLU A 73 23.42 -10.37 -7.17
CA GLU A 73 23.11 -10.90 -8.50
C GLU A 73 21.63 -10.74 -8.91
N ALA A 74 20.98 -9.67 -8.46
CA ALA A 74 19.61 -9.36 -8.86
C ALA A 74 19.49 -9.15 -10.39
N ASP A 75 18.33 -9.50 -10.93
CA ASP A 75 18.08 -9.43 -12.37
C ASP A 75 18.23 -8.00 -12.93
N LYS A 76 18.83 -7.88 -14.11
CA LYS A 76 19.11 -6.58 -14.74
C LYS A 76 17.84 -5.78 -15.03
N SER A 77 16.72 -6.43 -15.34
CA SER A 77 15.46 -5.73 -15.58
C SER A 77 14.92 -5.09 -14.30
N LEU A 78 15.07 -5.76 -13.15
CA LEU A 78 14.73 -5.18 -11.84
C LEU A 78 15.59 -3.95 -11.54
N LEU A 79 16.91 -4.06 -11.73
CA LEU A 79 17.83 -2.95 -11.48
C LEU A 79 17.52 -1.74 -12.39
N ALA A 80 17.20 -2.00 -13.67
CA ALA A 80 16.81 -0.96 -14.61
C ALA A 80 15.48 -0.28 -14.23
N ALA A 81 14.46 -1.05 -13.81
CA ALA A 81 13.19 -0.50 -13.36
C ALA A 81 13.36 0.39 -12.11
N LEU A 82 14.17 -0.04 -11.14
CA LEU A 82 14.53 0.78 -9.97
C LEU A 82 15.23 2.08 -10.37
N GLN A 83 16.16 2.01 -11.33
CA GLN A 83 16.88 3.18 -11.81
C GLN A 83 15.95 4.17 -12.52
N HIS A 84 15.03 3.69 -13.36
CA HIS A 84 14.04 4.55 -14.00
C HIS A 84 13.09 5.19 -12.99
N GLY A 85 12.65 4.44 -11.97
CA GLY A 85 11.84 4.98 -10.87
C GLY A 85 12.57 6.07 -10.09
N ALA A 86 13.85 5.85 -9.76
CA ALA A 86 14.69 6.85 -9.08
C ALA A 86 14.87 8.14 -9.91
N ALA A 87 15.01 8.01 -11.24
CA ALA A 87 15.09 9.14 -12.15
C ALA A 87 13.79 9.93 -12.21
N ALA A 88 12.64 9.25 -12.32
CA ALA A 88 11.33 9.91 -12.28
C ALA A 88 11.14 10.72 -10.98
N MET A 89 11.48 10.13 -9.83
CA MET A 89 11.41 10.82 -8.53
C MET A 89 12.34 12.04 -8.44
N ALA A 90 13.55 11.95 -9.00
CA ALA A 90 14.50 13.06 -9.01
C ALA A 90 14.03 14.25 -9.88
N GLU A 91 13.16 13.98 -10.85
CA GLU A 91 12.48 14.98 -11.68
C GLU A 91 11.11 15.40 -11.10
N GLU A 92 10.84 15.07 -9.82
CA GLU A 92 9.58 15.35 -9.12
C GLU A 92 8.33 14.72 -9.77
N ARG A 93 8.52 13.69 -10.59
CA ARG A 93 7.45 12.90 -11.21
C ARG A 93 7.19 11.62 -10.43
N LEU A 94 5.95 11.13 -10.49
CA LEU A 94 5.61 9.81 -9.99
C LEU A 94 6.12 8.72 -10.96
N PRO A 95 6.81 7.67 -10.47
CA PRO A 95 7.07 6.48 -11.27
C PRO A 95 5.76 5.77 -11.63
N LEU A 96 5.50 5.62 -12.93
CA LEU A 96 4.29 4.98 -13.42
C LEU A 96 4.50 3.46 -13.61
N ILE A 97 3.40 2.71 -13.63
CA ILE A 97 3.41 1.23 -13.66
C ILE A 97 4.02 0.63 -14.93
N ASP A 98 4.01 1.37 -16.03
CA ASP A 98 4.63 0.96 -17.30
C ASP A 98 6.16 0.98 -17.22
N VAL A 99 6.72 1.89 -16.42
CA VAL A 99 8.15 2.01 -16.15
C VAL A 99 8.59 1.16 -14.94
N THR A 100 7.70 1.03 -13.94
CA THR A 100 7.94 0.31 -12.69
C THR A 100 6.87 -0.78 -12.45
N PRO A 101 6.84 -1.83 -13.28
CA PRO A 101 5.78 -2.84 -13.25
C PRO A 101 5.85 -3.74 -12.02
N ASN A 102 4.72 -4.38 -11.70
CA ASN A 102 4.63 -5.37 -10.63
C ASN A 102 5.61 -6.54 -10.90
N PRO A 103 6.55 -6.84 -9.97
CA PRO A 103 7.42 -7.98 -10.11
C PRO A 103 6.74 -9.30 -9.73
N TYR A 104 7.18 -10.37 -10.37
CA TYR A 104 6.76 -11.74 -10.10
C TYR A 104 7.98 -12.57 -9.73
N VAL A 105 7.98 -13.17 -8.53
CA VAL A 105 9.09 -13.97 -8.01
C VAL A 105 8.69 -15.43 -7.92
N CYS A 106 9.49 -16.31 -8.51
CA CYS A 106 9.28 -17.75 -8.41
C CYS A 106 9.40 -18.19 -6.94
N ARG A 107 8.33 -18.78 -6.38
CA ARG A 107 8.35 -19.29 -4.99
C ARG A 107 9.34 -20.43 -4.76
N THR A 108 9.82 -21.07 -5.82
CA THR A 108 10.73 -22.22 -5.74
C THR A 108 12.19 -21.78 -5.74
N CYS A 109 12.63 -21.00 -6.74
CA CYS A 109 14.05 -20.64 -6.89
C CYS A 109 14.35 -19.14 -6.79
N GLY A 110 13.34 -18.29 -6.59
CA GLY A 110 13.53 -16.83 -6.49
C GLY A 110 13.74 -16.11 -7.83
N PHE A 111 13.69 -16.82 -8.97
CA PHE A 111 13.77 -16.18 -10.29
C PHE A 111 12.69 -15.10 -10.43
N ILE A 112 13.09 -13.91 -10.85
CA ILE A 112 12.21 -12.73 -10.94
C ILE A 112 11.97 -12.35 -12.40
N VAL A 113 10.74 -11.95 -12.70
CA VAL A 113 10.37 -11.31 -13.98
C VAL A 113 9.48 -10.09 -13.71
N LEU A 114 9.51 -9.13 -14.61
CA LEU A 114 8.74 -7.88 -14.54
C LEU A 114 7.48 -7.87 -15.41
N VAL A 115 7.10 -9.05 -15.90
CA VAL A 115 5.88 -9.28 -16.67
C VAL A 115 5.21 -10.54 -16.14
N LYS A 116 3.88 -10.61 -16.21
CA LYS A 116 3.13 -11.78 -15.74
C LYS A 116 3.63 -13.04 -16.45
N PRO A 117 4.14 -14.06 -15.73
CA PRO A 117 4.67 -15.27 -16.36
C PRO A 117 3.58 -16.02 -17.12
N ALA A 118 3.85 -16.33 -18.39
CA ALA A 118 3.00 -17.21 -19.21
C ALA A 118 3.61 -18.60 -19.45
N ALA A 119 4.91 -18.77 -19.14
CA ALA A 119 5.66 -20.01 -19.31
C ALA A 119 6.27 -20.47 -17.97
N ALA A 120 6.77 -21.71 -17.95
CA ALA A 120 7.45 -22.26 -16.80
C ALA A 120 8.69 -21.43 -16.41
N CYS A 121 9.01 -21.41 -15.12
CA CYS A 121 10.17 -20.69 -14.59
C CYS A 121 11.46 -21.15 -15.29
N PRO A 122 12.26 -20.25 -15.89
CA PRO A 122 13.52 -20.63 -16.54
C PRO A 122 14.54 -21.27 -15.59
N GLY A 123 14.53 -20.90 -14.30
CA GLY A 123 15.49 -21.39 -13.32
C GLY A 123 15.17 -22.77 -12.74
N CYS A 124 13.90 -23.19 -12.69
CA CYS A 124 13.51 -24.44 -12.01
C CYS A 124 12.32 -25.18 -12.64
N SER A 125 11.79 -24.71 -13.77
CA SER A 125 10.60 -25.25 -14.45
C SER A 125 9.30 -25.21 -13.64
N ALA A 126 9.23 -24.45 -12.54
CA ALA A 126 7.98 -24.25 -11.80
C ALA A 126 6.88 -23.63 -12.68
N HIS A 127 5.63 -24.06 -12.46
CA HIS A 127 4.48 -23.59 -13.22
C HIS A 127 4.26 -22.07 -13.06
N PRO A 128 3.89 -21.31 -14.11
CA PRO A 128 3.76 -19.84 -14.05
C PRO A 128 2.82 -19.35 -12.92
N SER A 129 1.74 -20.08 -12.64
CA SER A 129 0.78 -19.74 -11.59
C SER A 129 1.34 -19.80 -10.16
N THR A 130 2.54 -20.36 -9.94
CA THR A 130 3.14 -20.46 -8.60
C THR A 130 4.02 -19.27 -8.25
N PHE A 131 4.20 -18.30 -9.16
CA PHE A 131 4.94 -17.09 -8.86
C PHE A 131 4.19 -16.23 -7.82
N GLN A 132 4.94 -15.65 -6.90
CA GLN A 132 4.44 -14.61 -6.00
C GLN A 132 4.42 -13.29 -6.75
N THR A 133 3.27 -12.62 -6.75
CA THR A 133 3.15 -11.25 -7.26
C THR A 133 3.47 -10.27 -6.13
N PHE A 134 4.19 -9.20 -6.44
CA PHE A 134 4.43 -8.08 -5.53
C PHE A 134 3.66 -6.87 -6.07
N LEU A 135 2.66 -6.43 -5.29
CA LEU A 135 1.78 -5.33 -5.66
C LEU A 135 2.36 -3.99 -5.15
N PRO A 136 1.93 -2.84 -5.71
CA PRO A 136 2.48 -1.52 -5.38
C PRO A 136 2.30 -1.14 -3.90
N VAL A 137 1.24 -1.67 -3.26
CA VAL A 137 0.95 -1.45 -1.86
C VAL A 137 0.53 -2.77 -1.22
N TYR A 138 1.11 -3.10 -0.06
CA TYR A 138 0.94 -4.41 0.56
C TYR A 138 -0.47 -4.67 1.11
N TRP A 139 -1.31 -3.65 1.25
CA TRP A 139 -2.71 -3.76 1.67
C TRP A 139 -3.72 -3.59 0.52
N LEU A 140 -3.27 -3.61 -0.73
CA LEU A 140 -4.16 -3.53 -1.91
C LEU A 140 -5.18 -4.68 -1.93
N GLU A 141 -4.82 -5.83 -1.34
CA GLU A 141 -5.67 -7.03 -1.19
C GLU A 141 -5.77 -7.45 0.28
N ALA A 142 -5.73 -6.49 1.22
CA ALA A 142 -5.83 -6.78 2.65
C ALA A 142 -7.20 -7.35 3.05
N PHE A 143 -8.25 -6.93 2.35
CA PHE A 143 -9.63 -7.22 2.72
C PHE A 143 -10.40 -7.91 1.59
N ASP A 144 -11.24 -8.88 1.96
CA ASP A 144 -12.31 -9.34 1.10
C ASP A 144 -13.46 -8.29 1.03
N PRO A 145 -14.48 -8.47 0.16
CA PRO A 145 -15.57 -7.51 0.02
C PRO A 145 -16.28 -7.14 1.33
N PHE A 146 -16.49 -8.12 2.23
CA PHE A 146 -17.22 -7.90 3.49
C PHE A 146 -16.35 -7.16 4.49
N GLN A 147 -15.09 -7.53 4.61
CA GLN A 147 -14.11 -6.84 5.46
C GLN A 147 -13.89 -5.40 4.99
N ALA A 148 -13.84 -5.17 3.67
CA ALA A 148 -13.71 -3.83 3.12
C ALA A 148 -14.91 -2.96 3.51
N LEU A 149 -16.15 -3.47 3.35
CA LEU A 149 -17.37 -2.78 3.78
C LEU A 149 -17.36 -2.46 5.28
N GLU A 150 -17.01 -3.46 6.11
CA GLU A 150 -16.92 -3.30 7.56
C GLU A 150 -15.96 -2.17 7.95
N HIS A 151 -14.73 -2.20 7.45
CA HIS A 151 -13.73 -1.18 7.77
C HIS A 151 -14.12 0.20 7.25
N LEU A 152 -14.62 0.32 6.02
CA LEU A 152 -15.11 1.60 5.49
C LEU A 152 -16.26 2.17 6.34
N GLY A 153 -17.15 1.32 6.86
CA GLY A 153 -18.27 1.72 7.71
C GLY A 153 -17.89 2.07 9.15
N LEU A 154 -16.87 1.40 9.71
CA LEU A 154 -16.42 1.63 11.09
C LEU A 154 -15.54 2.87 11.22
N THR A 155 -14.67 3.16 10.24
CA THR A 155 -13.69 4.24 10.38
C THR A 155 -14.29 5.61 10.72
N PRO A 156 -15.34 6.11 10.04
CA PRO A 156 -15.97 7.38 10.43
C PRO A 156 -16.54 7.37 11.86
N GLN A 157 -16.99 6.21 12.37
CA GLN A 157 -17.50 6.12 13.75
C GLN A 157 -16.35 6.27 14.76
N VAL A 158 -15.21 5.61 14.48
CA VAL A 158 -13.99 5.74 15.29
C VAL A 158 -13.48 7.18 15.27
N VAL A 159 -13.41 7.81 14.09
CA VAL A 159 -13.04 9.22 13.95
C VAL A 159 -13.99 10.12 14.74
N SER A 160 -15.31 9.89 14.68
CA SER A 160 -16.29 10.64 15.47
C SER A 160 -15.99 10.57 16.97
N GLY A 161 -15.62 9.39 17.49
CA GLY A 161 -15.20 9.22 18.88
C GLY A 161 -13.92 10.01 19.23
N TYR A 162 -12.99 10.14 18.29
CA TYR A 162 -11.80 10.98 18.47
C TYR A 162 -12.08 12.48 18.40
N LEU A 163 -13.17 12.90 17.78
CA LEU A 163 -13.58 14.31 17.73
C LEU A 163 -14.46 14.74 18.90
N ASP A 164 -15.12 13.79 19.57
CA ASP A 164 -16.09 14.08 20.62
C ASP A 164 -15.51 14.93 21.76
N GLY A 165 -16.16 16.04 22.08
CA GLY A 165 -15.74 16.99 23.12
C GLY A 165 -14.51 17.86 22.79
N LEU A 166 -13.94 17.78 21.59
CA LEU A 166 -12.85 18.68 21.18
C LEU A 166 -13.39 20.07 20.77
N SER A 167 -12.67 21.13 21.15
CA SER A 167 -12.93 22.47 20.61
C SER A 167 -12.35 22.62 19.21
N GLU A 168 -12.83 23.61 18.44
CA GLU A 168 -12.27 23.94 17.12
C GLU A 168 -10.76 24.25 17.20
N ASP A 169 -10.33 24.98 18.25
CA ASP A 169 -8.91 25.24 18.52
C ASP A 169 -8.10 23.95 18.71
N ALA A 170 -8.65 22.94 19.37
CA ALA A 170 -7.97 21.66 19.56
C ALA A 170 -7.85 20.89 18.24
N VAL A 171 -8.90 20.93 17.41
CA VAL A 171 -8.93 20.24 16.10
C VAL A 171 -7.96 20.88 15.09
N THR A 172 -7.81 22.20 15.14
CA THR A 172 -6.98 22.97 14.19
C THR A 172 -5.55 23.18 14.67
N ARG A 173 -5.24 22.90 15.94
CA ARG A 173 -3.91 23.09 16.52
C ARG A 173 -2.85 22.30 15.73
N GLN A 174 -1.81 23.01 15.32
CA GLN A 174 -0.64 22.40 14.70
C GLN A 174 0.20 21.64 15.75
N PRO A 175 0.55 20.37 15.47
CA PRO A 175 1.48 19.60 16.30
C PRO A 175 2.86 20.24 16.38
N SER A 176 3.53 20.13 17.53
CA SER A 176 4.87 20.68 17.73
C SER A 176 5.96 19.99 16.89
N ASP A 177 5.70 18.77 16.42
CA ASP A 177 6.59 18.01 15.55
C ASP A 177 6.41 18.36 14.06
N GLY A 178 5.55 19.34 13.73
CA GLY A 178 5.29 19.78 12.36
C GLY A 178 4.46 18.78 11.54
N GLY A 179 3.91 17.73 12.18
CA GLY A 179 2.99 16.80 11.55
C GLY A 179 1.62 17.43 11.28
N TRP A 180 0.69 16.65 10.71
CA TRP A 180 -0.66 17.14 10.42
C TRP A 180 -1.51 17.33 11.68
N SER A 181 -2.28 18.41 11.72
CA SER A 181 -3.35 18.62 12.69
C SER A 181 -4.52 17.64 12.47
N ILE A 182 -5.43 17.53 13.44
CA ILE A 182 -6.65 16.72 13.29
C ILE A 182 -7.46 17.22 12.09
N TYR A 183 -7.58 18.54 11.92
CA TYR A 183 -8.26 19.15 10.77
C TYR A 183 -7.65 18.71 9.43
N GLN A 184 -6.32 18.73 9.30
CA GLN A 184 -5.64 18.29 8.08
C GLN A 184 -5.84 16.80 7.80
N ILE A 185 -5.86 15.95 8.84
CA ILE A 185 -6.21 14.54 8.69
C ILE A 185 -7.65 14.37 8.22
N LEU A 186 -8.61 15.14 8.77
CA LEU A 186 -10.02 15.08 8.34
C LEU A 186 -10.19 15.49 6.87
N LEU A 187 -9.50 16.53 6.42
CA LEU A 187 -9.47 16.92 5.02
C LEU A 187 -8.94 15.77 4.14
N HIS A 188 -7.81 15.18 4.52
CA HIS A 188 -7.21 14.06 3.79
C HIS A 188 -8.15 12.84 3.70
N LEU A 189 -8.83 12.49 4.79
CA LEU A 189 -9.79 11.38 4.80
C LEU A 189 -11.01 11.68 3.92
N ARG A 190 -11.56 12.90 3.97
CA ARG A 190 -12.67 13.33 3.09
C ARG A 190 -12.26 13.23 1.62
N ASP A 191 -11.09 13.72 1.30
CA ASP A 191 -10.58 13.81 -0.07
C ASP A 191 -10.32 12.42 -0.65
N ALA A 192 -9.67 11.55 0.12
CA ALA A 192 -9.51 10.14 -0.22
C ALA A 192 -10.88 9.45 -0.44
N GLN A 193 -11.88 9.75 0.39
CA GLN A 193 -13.22 9.21 0.24
C GLN A 193 -13.94 9.73 -1.01
N PHE A 194 -13.78 11.00 -1.37
CA PHE A 194 -14.36 11.55 -2.59
C PHE A 194 -13.74 10.90 -3.83
N LEU A 195 -12.43 10.68 -3.81
CA LEU A 195 -11.73 9.96 -4.87
C LEU A 195 -12.22 8.51 -5.02
N LEU A 196 -12.41 7.79 -3.90
CA LEU A 196 -12.99 6.44 -3.92
C LEU A 196 -14.39 6.44 -4.56
N ASN A 197 -15.28 7.34 -4.12
CA ASN A 197 -16.65 7.40 -4.65
C ASN A 197 -16.67 7.73 -6.15
N PHE A 198 -15.81 8.65 -6.59
CA PHE A 198 -15.66 9.01 -8.00
C PHE A 198 -15.18 7.82 -8.84
N ARG A 199 -14.10 7.16 -8.43
CA ARG A 199 -13.55 5.99 -9.12
C ARG A 199 -14.54 4.83 -9.15
N LEU A 200 -15.26 4.59 -8.05
CA LEU A 200 -16.33 3.60 -8.01
C LEU A 200 -17.40 3.90 -9.08
N GLY A 201 -17.85 5.15 -9.19
CA GLY A 201 -18.79 5.57 -10.24
C GLY A 201 -18.28 5.23 -11.65
N LEU A 202 -17.05 5.63 -11.98
CA LEU A 202 -16.43 5.33 -13.27
C LEU A 202 -16.39 3.82 -13.56
N MET A 203 -15.96 3.02 -12.58
CA MET A 203 -15.81 1.57 -12.75
C MET A 203 -17.14 0.83 -12.90
N LEU A 204 -18.23 1.39 -12.35
CA LEU A 204 -19.57 0.84 -12.52
C LEU A 204 -20.19 1.22 -13.86
N GLU A 205 -19.91 2.42 -14.36
CA GLU A 205 -20.50 2.94 -15.61
C GLU A 205 -19.72 2.50 -16.86
N GLN A 206 -18.41 2.30 -16.74
CA GLN A 206 -17.52 2.07 -17.88
C GLN A 206 -16.80 0.72 -17.76
N GLU A 207 -16.41 0.16 -18.89
CA GLU A 207 -15.55 -1.02 -18.94
C GLU A 207 -14.07 -0.56 -18.93
N LYS A 208 -13.31 -0.95 -17.89
CA LYS A 208 -11.88 -0.63 -17.74
C LYS A 208 -11.55 0.86 -17.92
N PRO A 209 -12.24 1.78 -17.21
CA PRO A 209 -11.94 3.20 -17.30
C PRO A 209 -10.51 3.50 -16.84
N MET A 210 -9.93 4.57 -17.38
CA MET A 210 -8.73 5.15 -16.81
C MET A 210 -9.09 5.80 -15.47
N LEU A 211 -8.41 5.39 -14.40
CA LEU A 211 -8.52 5.97 -13.07
C LEU A 211 -7.39 7.00 -12.95
N GLU A 212 -7.72 8.25 -13.24
CA GLU A 212 -6.76 9.35 -13.14
C GLU A 212 -6.12 9.38 -11.74
N SER A 213 -4.80 9.59 -11.70
CA SER A 213 -4.11 9.98 -10.47
C SER A 213 -4.47 11.44 -10.19
N GLN A 214 -5.62 11.69 -9.59
CA GLN A 214 -5.78 12.93 -8.86
C GLN A 214 -4.89 12.77 -7.63
N ALA A 215 -3.72 13.41 -7.65
CA ALA A 215 -2.79 13.35 -6.55
C ALA A 215 -3.53 13.88 -5.31
N VAL A 216 -3.95 12.97 -4.43
CA VAL A 216 -4.62 13.30 -3.16
C VAL A 216 -3.76 14.28 -2.34
N PHE A 217 -2.44 14.29 -2.58
CA PHE A 217 -1.49 15.22 -1.99
C PHE A 217 -1.51 16.64 -2.58
N GLU A 218 -1.91 16.84 -3.85
CA GLU A 218 -2.04 18.19 -4.44
C GLU A 218 -3.26 18.95 -3.89
N TRP A 219 -4.21 18.26 -3.26
CA TRP A 219 -5.36 18.89 -2.62
C TRP A 219 -5.07 19.40 -1.21
N ALA A 220 -4.08 18.83 -0.53
CA ALA A 220 -3.64 19.29 0.79
C ALA A 220 -3.08 20.72 0.74
N ASP A 221 -2.43 21.10 -0.38
CA ASP A 221 -1.83 22.44 -0.57
C ASP A 221 -2.86 23.52 -0.95
N LYS A 222 -4.13 23.17 -1.12
CA LYS A 222 -5.24 24.12 -1.36
C LYS A 222 -5.93 24.54 -0.07
N GLU A 223 -5.17 24.79 0.99
CA GLU A 223 -5.69 25.17 2.31
C GLU A 223 -6.62 26.39 2.24
N ALA A 224 -6.36 27.33 1.32
CA ALA A 224 -7.18 28.53 1.10
C ALA A 224 -8.55 28.27 0.45
N GLU A 225 -8.77 27.11 -0.18
CA GLU A 225 -10.04 26.70 -0.79
C GLU A 225 -10.84 25.76 0.13
N ASN A 226 -10.25 25.33 1.25
CA ASN A 226 -10.88 24.36 2.15
C ASN A 226 -11.90 25.00 3.11
N PRO A 227 -13.00 24.30 3.47
CA PRO A 227 -14.00 24.82 4.38
C PRO A 227 -13.40 25.10 5.76
N SER A 228 -13.54 26.33 6.27
CA SER A 228 -12.99 26.72 7.57
C SER A 228 -13.56 25.95 8.77
N ASN A 229 -14.66 25.21 8.60
CA ASN A 229 -15.34 24.48 9.66
C ASN A 229 -15.01 22.97 9.62
N PRO A 230 -14.24 22.43 10.60
CA PRO A 230 -13.91 21.01 10.67
C PRO A 230 -15.13 20.08 10.77
N ALA A 231 -16.20 20.50 11.44
CA ALA A 231 -17.42 19.70 11.53
C ALA A 231 -18.11 19.52 10.18
N ALA A 232 -18.09 20.57 9.33
CA ALA A 232 -18.62 20.50 7.97
C ALA A 232 -17.79 19.55 7.08
N VAL A 233 -16.45 19.58 7.21
CA VAL A 233 -15.55 18.65 6.52
C VAL A 233 -15.90 17.21 6.91
N PHE A 234 -16.00 16.92 8.21
CA PHE A 234 -16.31 15.58 8.69
C PHE A 234 -17.70 15.09 8.28
N GLU A 235 -18.71 15.97 8.29
CA GLU A 235 -20.05 15.60 7.84
C GLU A 235 -20.09 15.28 6.33
N SER A 236 -19.37 16.04 5.50
CA SER A 236 -19.27 15.74 4.06
C SER A 236 -18.59 14.38 3.79
N TYR A 237 -17.57 14.03 4.59
CA TYR A 237 -16.94 12.71 4.57
C TYR A 237 -17.95 11.61 4.91
N ARG A 238 -18.72 11.78 5.99
CA ARG A 238 -19.75 10.81 6.43
C ARG A 238 -20.83 10.60 5.37
N GLN A 239 -21.34 11.68 4.76
CA GLN A 239 -22.38 11.60 3.75
C GLN A 239 -21.90 10.86 2.49
N SER A 240 -20.71 11.19 1.99
CA SER A 240 -20.10 10.47 0.87
C SER A 240 -19.85 8.99 1.20
N ARG A 241 -19.40 8.70 2.43
CA ARG A 241 -19.20 7.33 2.90
C ARG A 241 -20.50 6.52 2.88
N GLN A 242 -21.59 7.06 3.39
CA GLN A 242 -22.90 6.38 3.37
C GLN A 242 -23.36 6.04 1.95
N GLN A 243 -23.21 6.98 1.01
CA GLN A 243 -23.53 6.74 -0.41
C GLN A 243 -22.65 5.66 -1.02
N THR A 244 -21.36 5.65 -0.69
CA THR A 244 -20.40 4.66 -1.19
C THR A 244 -20.70 3.26 -0.64
N LEU A 245 -21.02 3.15 0.65
CA LEU A 245 -21.41 1.87 1.27
C LEU A 245 -22.68 1.32 0.64
N ALA A 246 -23.72 2.14 0.50
CA ALA A 246 -24.97 1.72 -0.13
C ALA A 246 -24.76 1.21 -1.57
N ARG A 247 -23.86 1.84 -2.33
CA ARG A 247 -23.45 1.37 -3.66
C ARG A 247 -22.75 0.02 -3.59
N LEU A 248 -21.73 -0.13 -2.74
CA LEU A 248 -20.92 -1.35 -2.62
C LEU A 248 -21.74 -2.54 -2.08
N GLU A 249 -22.61 -2.32 -1.10
CA GLU A 249 -23.53 -3.32 -0.53
C GLU A 249 -24.52 -3.84 -1.58
N GLY A 250 -24.96 -2.98 -2.50
CA GLY A 250 -25.85 -3.34 -3.59
C GLY A 250 -25.16 -4.05 -4.78
N LEU A 251 -23.82 -4.16 -4.80
CA LEU A 251 -23.12 -4.77 -5.93
C LEU A 251 -23.27 -6.30 -5.93
N PRO A 252 -23.60 -6.91 -7.08
CA PRO A 252 -23.40 -8.34 -7.28
C PRO A 252 -21.95 -8.71 -7.00
N LEU A 253 -21.71 -9.85 -6.32
CA LEU A 253 -20.36 -10.26 -5.91
C LEU A 253 -19.36 -10.28 -7.08
N LYS A 254 -19.79 -10.73 -8.27
CA LYS A 254 -18.94 -10.74 -9.48
C LYS A 254 -18.42 -9.34 -9.87
N ASP A 255 -19.19 -8.29 -9.58
CA ASP A 255 -18.88 -6.93 -10.04
C ASP A 255 -17.79 -6.28 -9.19
N TRP A 256 -17.47 -6.83 -8.01
CA TRP A 256 -16.29 -6.46 -7.23
C TRP A 256 -14.96 -6.67 -7.99
N TRP A 257 -14.95 -7.54 -9.00
CA TRP A 257 -13.80 -7.77 -9.89
C TRP A 257 -13.83 -6.95 -11.18
N ARG A 258 -14.76 -6.02 -11.34
CA ARG A 258 -14.69 -5.03 -12.43
C ARG A 258 -13.40 -4.25 -12.32
N MET A 259 -12.74 -4.07 -13.46
CA MET A 259 -11.39 -3.53 -13.55
C MET A 259 -11.40 -2.06 -13.97
N GLY A 260 -10.36 -1.34 -13.58
CA GLY A 260 -9.98 -0.01 -14.03
C GLY A 260 -8.46 0.06 -14.22
N LEU A 261 -7.99 1.05 -14.96
CA LEU A 261 -6.57 1.25 -15.26
C LEU A 261 -6.03 2.40 -14.41
N HIS A 262 -5.19 2.10 -13.42
CA HIS A 262 -4.51 3.09 -12.59
C HIS A 262 -3.10 3.34 -13.12
N GLN A 263 -2.71 4.59 -13.29
CA GLN A 263 -1.39 4.93 -13.86
C GLN A 263 -0.23 4.46 -12.98
N GLU A 264 -0.39 4.53 -11.65
CA GLU A 264 0.61 4.04 -10.69
C GLU A 264 0.47 2.56 -10.33
N PHE A 265 -0.76 2.01 -10.26
CA PHE A 265 -0.99 0.64 -9.74
C PHE A 265 -1.26 -0.41 -10.83
N GLY A 266 -1.41 0.01 -12.08
CA GLY A 266 -1.81 -0.86 -13.17
C GLY A 266 -3.30 -1.19 -13.12
N THR A 267 -3.65 -2.39 -13.57
CA THR A 267 -5.03 -2.84 -13.53
C THR A 267 -5.44 -3.14 -12.09
N VAL A 268 -6.48 -2.44 -11.61
CA VAL A 268 -7.05 -2.61 -10.28
C VAL A 268 -8.53 -2.95 -10.35
N THR A 269 -9.05 -3.68 -9.36
CA THR A 269 -10.47 -4.01 -9.24
C THR A 269 -11.21 -3.08 -8.27
N ILE A 270 -12.55 -3.10 -8.29
CA ILE A 270 -13.37 -2.41 -7.27
C ILE A 270 -12.99 -2.90 -5.87
N LEU A 271 -12.80 -4.21 -5.69
CA LEU A 271 -12.33 -4.79 -4.42
C LEU A 271 -10.99 -4.21 -3.99
N GLN A 272 -10.02 -4.12 -4.90
CA GLN A 272 -8.71 -3.57 -4.57
C GLN A 272 -8.78 -2.08 -4.23
N GLN A 273 -9.64 -1.30 -4.90
CA GLN A 273 -9.88 0.10 -4.51
C GLN A 273 -10.50 0.18 -3.11
N ALA A 274 -11.58 -0.56 -2.84
CA ALA A 274 -12.23 -0.57 -1.53
C ALA A 274 -11.27 -1.01 -0.41
N SER A 275 -10.50 -2.08 -0.63
CA SER A 275 -9.49 -2.58 0.30
C SER A 275 -8.39 -1.55 0.55
N TYR A 276 -7.86 -0.93 -0.51
CA TYR A 276 -6.82 0.10 -0.40
C TYR A 276 -7.28 1.28 0.44
N PHE A 277 -8.44 1.86 0.14
CA PHE A 277 -8.95 3.02 0.88
C PHE A 277 -9.31 2.65 2.32
N ALA A 278 -9.91 1.48 2.56
CA ALA A 278 -10.19 1.01 3.91
C ALA A 278 -8.91 0.90 4.75
N ALA A 279 -7.88 0.23 4.22
CA ALA A 279 -6.61 0.04 4.92
C ALA A 279 -5.84 1.35 5.10
N HIS A 280 -5.85 2.23 4.10
CA HIS A 280 -5.23 3.55 4.14
C HIS A 280 -5.79 4.39 5.30
N GLU A 281 -7.12 4.45 5.47
CA GLU A 281 -7.72 5.24 6.54
C GLU A 281 -7.31 4.72 7.93
N LEU A 282 -7.17 3.40 8.10
CA LEU A 282 -6.71 2.80 9.37
C LEU A 282 -5.31 3.28 9.77
N THR A 283 -4.45 3.65 8.82
CA THR A 283 -3.10 4.16 9.13
C THR A 283 -3.10 5.54 9.80
N HIS A 284 -4.21 6.29 9.68
CA HIS A 284 -4.35 7.63 10.28
C HIS A 284 -4.94 7.60 11.70
N LEU A 285 -5.59 6.50 12.09
CA LEU A 285 -6.22 6.39 13.42
C LEU A 285 -5.23 6.52 14.59
N PRO A 286 -4.01 5.95 14.56
CA PRO A 286 -3.03 6.17 15.62
C PRO A 286 -2.61 7.64 15.76
N GLN A 287 -2.55 8.38 14.65
CA GLN A 287 -2.22 9.81 14.67
C GLN A 287 -3.34 10.61 15.32
N LEU A 288 -4.61 10.37 14.95
CA LEU A 288 -5.77 10.99 15.60
C LEU A 288 -5.81 10.69 17.11
N ALA A 289 -5.56 9.44 17.49
CA ALA A 289 -5.52 9.04 18.90
C ALA A 289 -4.44 9.80 19.69
N LYS A 290 -3.24 9.99 19.11
CA LYS A 290 -2.15 10.75 19.71
C LYS A 290 -2.50 12.23 19.87
N LEU A 291 -3.14 12.84 18.87
CA LEU A 291 -3.45 14.27 18.84
C LEU A 291 -4.63 14.67 19.74
N ARG A 292 -5.50 13.72 20.10
CA ARG A 292 -6.61 13.95 21.02
C ARG A 292 -6.16 14.17 22.47
N LEU A 293 -5.05 13.56 22.87
CA LEU A 293 -4.49 13.62 24.23
C LEU A 293 -3.79 14.96 24.50
#